data_AF-A0A2N0QNS2-F1
#
_entry.id   AF-A0A2N0QNS2-F1
#
_cell.length_a   1.000
_cell.length_b   1.000
_cell.length_c   1.000
_cell.angle_alpha   90.00
_cell.angle_beta   90.00
_cell.angle_gamma   90.00
#
_symmetry.space_group_name_H-M   'P 1'
#
loop_
_entity.id
_entity.type
_entity.pdbx_description
1 polymer ?
#
loop_
_entity_poly.entity_id
_entity_poly.type
_entity_poly.pdbx_seq_one_letter_code
_entity_poly.pdbx_strand_id
1 'polypeptide(L)'
;MTLRCCLCQETFISRKLLLTHERTKHRNNKTIPHFHLLLWPSFKQLISYQDAFIILIKKRLGFNRHSVRTKWVLINVFPENVFVYLFQSEPSFRYNTVLRKYCCTFKGEVE
;
A
#
# COMPACT_ATOMS: atom_id res chain seq x y z
N MET A 1 10.10 -19.97 19.12
CA MET A 1 9.68 -18.58 18.84
C MET A 1 8.30 -18.63 18.22
N THR A 2 7.29 -18.02 18.83
CA THR A 2 5.91 -18.01 18.31
C THR A 2 5.62 -16.70 17.58
N LEU A 3 4.88 -16.78 16.47
CA LEU A 3 4.50 -15.63 15.65
C LEU A 3 3.03 -15.29 15.93
N ARG A 4 2.71 -14.02 16.15
CA ARG A 4 1.32 -13.57 16.39
C ARG A 4 0.71 -12.99 15.13
N CYS A 5 -0.55 -13.33 14.87
CA CYS A 5 -1.38 -12.58 13.95
C CYS A 5 -1.73 -11.23 14.56
N CYS A 6 -1.33 -10.14 13.94
CA CYS A 6 -1.60 -8.80 14.45
C CYS A 6 -3.08 -8.39 14.39
N LEU A 7 -3.93 -9.18 13.74
CA LEU A 7 -5.34 -8.84 13.49
C LEU A 7 -6.28 -9.49 14.50
N CYS A 8 -5.97 -10.71 14.94
CA CYS A 8 -6.78 -11.48 15.90
C CYS A 8 -5.97 -11.97 17.12
N GLN A 9 -4.68 -11.65 17.18
CA GLN A 9 -3.74 -12.04 18.25
C GLN A 9 -3.50 -13.55 18.40
N GLU A 10 -4.01 -14.39 17.48
CA GLU A 10 -3.73 -15.83 17.46
C GLU A 10 -2.21 -16.10 17.27
N THR A 11 -1.71 -17.14 17.94
CA THR A 11 -0.30 -17.53 17.93
C THR A 11 -0.08 -18.72 17.01
N PHE A 12 1.02 -18.67 16.24
CA PHE A 12 1.39 -19.68 15.27
C PHE A 12 2.84 -20.12 15.47
N ILE A 13 3.05 -21.42 15.31
CA ILE A 13 4.38 -22.04 15.45
C ILE A 13 5.28 -21.84 14.23
N SER A 14 4.73 -21.41 13.10
CA SER A 14 5.50 -21.17 11.87
C SER A 14 4.93 -20.04 11.02
N ARG A 15 5.80 -19.42 10.22
CA ARG A 15 5.42 -18.35 9.29
C ARG A 15 4.42 -18.86 8.24
N LYS A 16 4.54 -20.10 7.79
CA LYS A 16 3.63 -20.71 6.80
C LYS A 16 2.20 -20.79 7.33
N LEU A 17 2.03 -21.18 8.59
CA LEU A 17 0.72 -21.28 9.23
C LEU A 17 0.10 -19.89 9.44
N LEU A 18 0.88 -18.92 9.91
CA LEU A 18 0.43 -17.53 10.04
C LEU A 18 -0.07 -16.97 8.69
N LEU A 19 0.70 -17.14 7.61
CA LEU A 19 0.31 -16.65 6.28
C LEU A 19 -0.95 -17.35 5.74
N THR A 20 -1.11 -18.64 6.04
CA THR A 20 -2.31 -19.39 5.64
C THR A 20 -3.53 -18.90 6.39
N HIS A 21 -3.39 -18.68 7.70
CA HIS A 21 -4.43 -18.08 8.53
C HIS A 21 -4.81 -16.69 8.00
N GLU A 22 -3.85 -15.79 7.79
CA GLU A 22 -4.13 -14.44 7.28
C GLU A 22 -4.89 -14.46 5.95
N ARG A 23 -4.51 -15.35 5.03
CA ARG A 23 -5.18 -15.46 3.73
C ARG A 23 -6.58 -16.05 3.80
N THR A 24 -6.85 -16.95 4.75
CA THR A 24 -8.11 -17.70 4.84
C THR A 24 -9.12 -17.00 5.73
N LYS A 25 -8.70 -16.57 6.92
CA LYS A 25 -9.54 -15.89 7.92
C LYS A 25 -9.67 -14.41 7.65
N HIS A 26 -8.73 -13.83 6.91
CA HIS A 26 -8.69 -12.40 6.66
C HIS A 26 -8.52 -12.08 5.16
N ARG A 27 -9.31 -12.77 4.32
CA ARG A 27 -9.30 -12.70 2.84
C ARG A 27 -9.32 -11.28 2.24
N ASN A 28 -9.90 -10.32 2.95
CA ASN A 28 -10.12 -8.95 2.49
C ASN A 28 -9.25 -7.91 3.19
N ASN A 29 -8.10 -8.29 3.76
CA ASN A 29 -7.30 -7.39 4.58
C ASN A 29 -6.81 -6.12 3.88
N LYS A 30 -7.66 -5.10 3.97
CA LYS A 30 -7.33 -3.68 4.00
C LYS A 30 -6.63 -3.32 5.31
N THR A 31 -6.72 -4.18 6.33
CA THR A 31 -6.20 -3.91 7.67
C THR A 31 -4.68 -3.99 7.66
N ILE A 32 -4.05 -2.84 7.82
CA ILE A 32 -2.62 -2.74 8.04
C ILE A 32 -2.38 -3.13 9.51
N PRO A 33 -1.75 -4.28 9.79
CA PRO A 33 -1.49 -4.79 11.14
C PRO A 33 -1.03 -3.74 12.16
N HIS A 34 -0.13 -2.88 11.70
CA HIS A 34 0.56 -1.87 12.49
C HIS A 34 0.03 -0.47 12.22
N PHE A 35 -1.18 -0.33 11.66
CA PHE A 35 -1.78 0.98 11.40
C PHE A 35 -1.78 1.89 12.64
N HIS A 36 -2.08 1.31 13.80
CA HIS A 36 -2.07 2.00 15.09
C HIS A 36 -0.68 2.51 15.52
N LEU A 37 0.40 1.98 14.92
CA LEU A 37 1.77 2.45 15.14
C LEU A 37 2.19 3.53 14.14
N LEU A 38 1.40 3.76 13.09
CA LEU A 38 1.70 4.79 12.10
C LEU A 38 1.37 6.16 12.70
N LEU A 39 2.41 6.98 12.86
CA LEU A 39 2.23 8.37 13.28
C LEU A 39 1.44 9.15 12.23
N TRP A 40 0.61 10.07 12.69
CA TRP A 40 -0.06 11.00 11.80
C TRP A 40 0.98 11.84 11.03
N PRO A 41 0.93 11.84 9.69
CA PRO A 41 1.84 12.66 8.90
C PRO A 41 1.51 14.14 9.08
N SER A 42 2.54 14.98 9.13
CA SER A 42 2.34 16.43 9.12
C SER A 42 1.79 16.91 7.78
N PHE A 43 1.05 18.02 7.78
CA PHE A 43 0.52 18.62 6.55
C PHE A 43 1.63 18.91 5.53
N LYS A 44 2.79 19.42 5.98
CA LYS A 44 3.95 19.68 5.12
C LYS A 44 4.49 18.42 4.44
N GLN A 45 4.49 17.27 5.14
CA GLN A 45 4.90 15.99 4.56
C GLN A 45 3.90 15.51 3.51
N LEU A 46 2.60 15.70 3.75
CA LEU A 46 1.55 15.34 2.80
C LEU A 46 1.70 16.12 1.48
N ILE A 47 1.83 17.45 1.55
CA ILE A 47 2.00 18.30 0.36
C ILE A 47 3.28 17.94 -0.40
N SER A 48 4.42 17.86 0.30
CA SER A 48 5.69 17.49 -0.32
C SER A 48 5.62 16.13 -1.03
N TYR A 49 4.90 15.18 -0.42
CA TYR A 49 4.71 13.86 -1.02
C TYR A 49 3.83 13.92 -2.27
N GLN A 50 2.70 14.63 -2.21
CA GLN A 50 1.79 14.78 -3.35
C GLN A 50 2.52 15.39 -4.55
N ASP A 51 3.30 16.46 -4.33
CA ASP A 51 4.07 17.11 -5.39
C ASP A 51 5.10 16.15 -6.01
N ALA A 52 5.89 15.48 -5.16
CA ALA A 52 6.88 14.50 -5.63
C ALA A 52 6.22 13.33 -6.38
N PHE A 53 5.07 12.86 -5.91
CA PHE A 53 4.30 11.80 -6.54
C PHE A 53 3.79 12.24 -7.92
N ILE A 54 3.21 13.43 -8.04
CA ILE A 54 2.72 13.98 -9.31
C ILE A 54 3.86 14.11 -10.32
N ILE A 55 5.01 14.66 -9.91
CA ILE A 55 6.19 14.80 -10.79
C ILE A 55 6.65 13.43 -11.29
N LEU A 56 6.72 12.43 -10.40
CA LEU A 56 7.16 11.08 -10.73
C LEU A 56 6.19 10.37 -11.67
N ILE A 57 4.87 10.50 -11.44
CA ILE A 57 3.83 9.98 -12.32
C ILE A 57 3.89 10.66 -13.69
N LYS A 58 3.95 12.00 -13.75
CA LYS A 58 4.09 12.75 -14.99
C LYS A 58 5.33 12.30 -15.78
N LYS A 59 6.47 12.11 -15.12
CA LYS A 59 7.70 11.61 -15.76
C LYS A 59 7.54 10.18 -16.31
N ARG A 60 6.89 9.28 -15.57
CA ARG A 60 6.64 7.87 -15.99
C ARG A 60 5.62 7.75 -17.10
N LEU A 61 4.56 8.55 -17.06
CA LEU A 61 3.49 8.56 -18.05
C LEU A 61 3.88 9.39 -19.29
N GLY A 62 4.80 10.35 -19.15
CA GLY A 62 5.08 11.42 -20.11
C GLY A 62 5.76 11.08 -21.43
N PHE A 63 6.06 9.83 -21.73
CA PHE A 63 6.66 9.46 -23.01
C PHE A 63 5.91 8.30 -23.64
N ASN A 64 5.45 8.55 -24.88
CA ASN A 64 4.80 7.64 -25.81
C ASN A 64 3.27 7.45 -25.59
N ARG A 65 2.46 8.30 -26.24
CA ARG A 65 0.98 8.30 -26.25
C ARG A 65 0.36 7.43 -27.35
N HIS A 66 1.13 6.57 -28.02
CA HIS A 66 0.63 5.84 -29.19
C HIS A 66 -0.36 4.70 -28.84
N SER A 67 -0.53 4.35 -27.55
CA SER A 67 -1.48 3.31 -27.13
C SER A 67 -1.80 3.39 -25.63
N VAL A 68 -3.03 2.99 -25.24
CA VAL A 68 -3.40 2.74 -23.85
C VAL A 68 -2.58 1.56 -23.31
N ARG A 69 -1.85 1.75 -22.19
CA ARG A 69 -1.06 0.68 -21.55
C ARG A 69 -1.05 0.82 -20.03
N THR A 70 -1.06 -0.31 -19.33
CA THR A 70 -0.79 -0.37 -17.88
C THR A 70 0.68 -0.13 -17.59
N LYS A 71 1.01 0.90 -16.80
CA LYS A 71 2.37 1.17 -16.32
C LYS A 71 2.45 0.95 -14.81
N TRP A 72 3.40 0.13 -14.39
CA TRP A 72 3.72 -0.06 -12.97
C TRP A 72 4.65 1.06 -12.50
N VAL A 73 4.32 1.65 -11.36
CA VAL A 73 5.15 2.68 -10.72
C VAL A 73 5.52 2.17 -9.34
N LEU A 74 6.82 1.94 -9.13
CA LEU A 74 7.36 1.55 -7.85
C LEU A 74 7.94 2.80 -7.17
N ILE A 75 7.56 3.05 -5.92
CA ILE A 75 8.03 4.17 -5.13
C ILE A 75 8.67 3.61 -3.87
N ASN A 76 10.00 3.69 -3.78
CA ASN A 76 10.78 3.03 -2.73
C ASN A 76 11.20 3.94 -1.56
N VAL A 77 10.80 5.22 -1.53
CA VAL A 77 11.56 6.24 -0.74
C VAL A 77 10.69 7.15 0.13
N PHE A 78 9.53 6.72 0.61
CA PHE A 78 8.69 7.61 1.42
C PHE A 78 8.12 6.93 2.66
N PRO A 79 7.88 7.71 3.73
CA PRO A 79 7.46 7.16 5.00
C PRO A 79 6.06 6.55 4.84
N GLU A 80 5.95 5.32 5.34
CA GLU A 80 4.80 4.44 5.17
C GLU A 80 3.48 5.10 5.59
N ASN A 81 3.51 5.86 6.68
CA ASN A 81 2.35 6.58 7.19
C ASN A 81 1.75 7.56 6.18
N VAL A 82 2.58 8.27 5.39
CA VAL A 82 2.12 9.22 4.38
C VAL A 82 1.39 8.49 3.25
N PHE A 83 1.96 7.39 2.75
CA PHE A 83 1.35 6.59 1.69
C PHE A 83 0.00 6.02 2.13
N VAL A 84 -0.01 5.41 3.31
CA VAL A 84 -1.23 4.83 3.88
C VAL A 84 -2.30 5.90 4.06
N TYR A 85 -1.94 7.03 4.66
CA TYR A 85 -2.89 8.10 4.94
C TYR A 85 -3.56 8.63 3.67
N LEU A 86 -2.80 8.79 2.58
CA LEU A 86 -3.30 9.33 1.33
C LEU A 86 -4.17 8.36 0.53
N PHE A 87 -3.89 7.06 0.60
CA PHE A 87 -4.51 6.08 -0.30
C PHE A 87 -5.41 5.07 0.40
N GLN A 88 -5.48 5.02 1.73
CA GLN A 88 -6.30 4.05 2.47
C GLN A 88 -7.80 4.09 2.12
N SER A 89 -8.31 5.25 1.68
CA SER A 89 -9.70 5.41 1.25
C SER A 89 -9.95 4.86 -0.15
N GLU A 90 -8.91 4.61 -0.94
CA GLU A 90 -9.05 4.14 -2.32
C GLU A 90 -9.63 2.71 -2.34
N PRO A 91 -10.64 2.43 -3.18
CA PRO A 91 -11.26 1.11 -3.25
C PRO A 91 -10.28 -0.01 -3.59
N SER A 92 -9.27 0.30 -4.39
CA SER A 92 -8.24 -0.64 -4.86
C SER A 92 -7.03 -0.73 -3.93
N PHE A 93 -7.01 0.00 -2.82
CA PHE A 93 -5.92 -0.03 -1.85
C PHE A 93 -5.85 -1.39 -1.14
N ARG A 94 -4.67 -2.01 -1.19
CA ARG A 94 -4.42 -3.31 -0.58
C ARG A 94 -3.03 -3.35 0.05
N TYR A 95 -2.95 -3.97 1.22
CA TYR A 95 -1.68 -4.32 1.86
C TYR A 95 -1.40 -5.82 1.71
N ASN A 96 -0.22 -6.17 1.21
CA ASN A 96 0.25 -7.54 1.12
C ASN A 96 1.17 -7.83 2.31
N THR A 97 0.67 -8.58 3.30
CA THR A 97 1.42 -8.94 4.52
C THR A 97 2.67 -9.76 4.24
N VAL A 98 2.63 -10.63 3.22
CA VAL A 98 3.75 -11.52 2.85
C VAL A 98 4.92 -10.71 2.29
N LEU A 99 4.62 -9.80 1.37
CA LEU A 99 5.61 -8.98 0.67
C LEU A 99 5.94 -7.69 1.42
N ARG A 100 5.14 -7.33 2.43
CA ARG A 100 5.16 -6.02 3.11
C ARG A 100 5.09 -4.87 2.11
N LYS A 101 4.16 -4.98 1.16
CA LYS A 101 3.97 -4.01 0.06
C LYS A 101 2.55 -3.48 0.03
N TYR A 102 2.44 -2.20 -0.26
CA TYR A 102 1.18 -1.55 -0.59
C TYR A 102 0.95 -1.60 -2.10
N CYS A 103 -0.30 -1.79 -2.49
CA CYS A 103 -0.74 -1.73 -3.87
C CYS A 103 -1.97 -0.84 -3.95
N CYS A 104 -1.99 0.06 -4.94
CA CYS A 104 -3.15 0.85 -5.29
C CYS A 104 -3.23 0.89 -6.83
N THR A 105 -4.43 0.75 -7.37
CA THR A 105 -4.66 0.74 -8.82
C THR A 105 -5.55 1.89 -9.20
N PHE A 106 -5.07 2.73 -10.10
CA PHE A 106 -5.80 3.87 -10.64
C PHE A 106 -6.14 3.59 -12.10
N LYS A 107 -7.37 3.92 -12.50
CA LYS A 107 -7.78 3.97 -13.90
C LYS A 107 -7.74 5.43 -14.33
N GLY A 108 -7.04 5.72 -15.43
CA GLY A 108 -7.15 7.03 -16.04
C GLY A 108 -8.48 7.13 -16.76
N GLU A 109 -9.23 8.19 -16.52
CA GLU A 109 -10.40 8.56 -17.32
C GLU A 109 -9.96 9.51 -18.44
N VAL A 110 -10.59 9.39 -19.60
CA VAL A 110 -10.44 10.37 -20.68
C VAL A 110 -11.58 11.35 -20.47
N GLU A 111 -11.27 12.55 -19.97
CA GLU A 111 -12.17 13.71 -20.07
C GLU A 111 -12.21 14.24 -21.51
#